data_AF-A0A2T2UF47-F1
#
_entry.id   AF-A0A2T2UF47-F1
#
_cell.length_a   1.000
_cell.length_b   1.000
_cell.length_c   1.000
_cell.angle_alpha   90.00
_cell.angle_beta   90.00
_cell.angle_gamma   90.00
#
_symmetry.space_group_name_H-M   'P 1'
#
loop_
_entity.id
_entity.type
_entity.pdbx_description
1 polymer ?
#
loop_
_entity_poly.entity_id
_entity_poly.type
_entity_poly.pdbx_seq_one_letter_code
_entity_poly.pdbx_strand_id
1 'polypeptide(L)' 'MSDATRECPMCAMEVDASADACPVCGYEAPRQKTSMQVAAWVMVLLLLWPALEGLMYLIELL' A
#
# COMPACT_ATOMS: atom_id res chain seq x y z
N MET A 1 -17.86 -17.97 6.82
CA MET A 1 -17.43 -16.65 7.31
C MET A 1 -16.34 -16.89 8.33
N SER A 2 -15.08 -16.64 7.98
CA SER A 2 -14.07 -16.30 8.98
C SER A 2 -14.21 -14.81 9.19
N ASP A 3 -14.82 -14.38 10.29
CA ASP A 3 -14.67 -12.99 10.73
C ASP A 3 -13.18 -12.78 10.95
N ALA A 4 -12.54 -12.06 10.02
CA ALA A 4 -11.12 -11.79 10.09
C ALA A 4 -10.91 -10.81 11.25
N THR A 5 -10.24 -11.24 12.30
CA THR A 5 -9.78 -10.36 13.38
C THR A 5 -8.35 -9.90 13.11
N ARG A 6 -8.01 -8.71 13.59
CA ARG A 6 -6.67 -8.15 13.57
C ARG A 6 -6.32 -7.60 14.94
N GLU A 7 -5.05 -7.55 15.26
CA GLU A 7 -4.58 -6.81 16.43
C GLU A 7 -4.59 -5.29 16.16
N CYS A 8 -5.03 -4.51 17.14
CA CYS A 8 -4.89 -3.06 17.09
C CYS A 8 -3.42 -2.67 17.36
N PRO A 9 -2.73 -1.95 16.46
CA PRO A 9 -1.31 -1.62 16.64
C PRO A 9 -1.04 -0.64 17.79
N MET A 10 -2.09 0.04 18.28
CA MET A 10 -1.97 1.03 19.36
C MET A 10 -2.16 0.43 20.75
N CYS A 11 -3.13 -0.48 20.92
CA CYS A 11 -3.50 -1.03 22.23
C CYS A 11 -3.41 -2.56 22.32
N ALA A 12 -2.99 -3.24 21.25
CA ALA A 12 -2.84 -4.69 21.14
C ALA A 12 -4.12 -5.52 21.40
N MET A 13 -5.29 -4.89 21.43
CA MET A 13 -6.56 -5.60 21.52
C MET A 13 -6.94 -6.21 20.17
N GLU A 14 -7.53 -7.39 20.22
CA GLU A 14 -8.13 -8.02 19.05
C GLU A 14 -9.40 -7.26 18.65
N VAL A 15 -9.45 -6.85 17.39
CA VAL A 15 -10.56 -6.09 16.82
C VAL A 15 -10.96 -6.68 15.48
N ASP A 16 -12.19 -6.44 15.08
CA ASP A 16 -12.66 -6.81 13.75
C ASP A 16 -11.82 -6.12 12.67
N ALA A 17 -11.40 -6.86 11.64
CA ALA A 17 -10.55 -6.31 10.58
C ALA A 17 -11.26 -5.27 9.71
N SER A 18 -12.60 -5.30 9.66
CA SER A 18 -13.42 -4.31 8.96
C SER A 18 -13.73 -3.06 9.81
N ALA A 19 -13.38 -3.06 11.10
CA ALA A 19 -13.59 -1.90 11.96
C ALA A 19 -12.71 -0.72 11.52
N ASP A 20 -13.38 0.41 11.21
CA ASP A 20 -12.76 1.66 10.79
C ASP A 20 -11.90 2.30 11.88
N ALA A 21 -12.39 2.21 13.12
CA ALA A 21 -11.68 2.64 14.32
C ALA A 21 -11.70 1.52 15.35
N CYS A 22 -10.63 1.41 16.14
CA CYS A 22 -10.59 0.50 17.28
C CYS A 22 -11.64 0.96 18.32
N PRO A 23 -12.62 0.13 18.71
CA PRO A 23 -13.65 0.51 19.66
C PRO A 23 -13.12 0.66 21.10
N VAL A 24 -11.89 0.21 21.37
CA VAL A 24 -11.27 0.27 22.70
C VAL A 24 -10.52 1.58 22.90
N CYS A 25 -9.70 2.00 21.93
CA CYS A 25 -8.81 3.16 22.08
C CYS A 25 -9.04 4.27 21.04
N GLY A 26 -9.92 4.06 20.06
CA GLY A 26 -10.23 5.06 19.02
C GLY A 26 -9.22 5.15 17.88
N TYR A 27 -8.24 4.23 17.78
CA TYR A 27 -7.27 4.26 16.68
C TYR A 27 -7.94 4.00 15.32
N GLU A 28 -7.90 4.98 14.43
CA GLU A 28 -8.38 4.88 13.04
C GLU A 28 -7.31 4.25 12.16
N ALA A 29 -7.62 3.10 11.57
CA ALA A 29 -6.69 2.45 10.66
C ALA A 29 -6.56 3.29 9.37
N PRO A 30 -5.34 3.46 8.82
CA PRO A 30 -5.16 4.24 7.61
C PRO A 30 -5.85 3.55 6.42
N ARG A 31 -7.03 4.06 6.02
CA ARG A 31 -7.68 3.64 4.78
C ARG A 31 -6.85 4.14 3.60
N GLN A 32 -6.15 3.24 2.94
CA GLN A 32 -5.45 3.53 1.69
C GLN A 32 -6.51 3.90 0.64
N LYS A 33 -6.60 5.19 0.27
CA LYS A 33 -7.48 5.62 -0.82
C LYS A 33 -7.00 4.96 -2.11
N THR A 34 -7.91 4.43 -2.93
CA THR A 34 -7.58 3.85 -4.24
C THR A 34 -6.78 4.83 -5.11
N SER A 35 -7.07 6.13 -5.02
CA SER A 35 -6.30 7.18 -5.70
C SER A 35 -4.81 7.18 -5.34
N MET A 36 -4.46 6.87 -4.09
CA MET A 36 -3.07 6.81 -3.64
C MET A 36 -2.34 5.60 -4.24
N GLN A 37 -3.03 4.46 -4.33
CA GLN A 37 -2.50 3.25 -4.97
C GLN A 37 -2.28 3.48 -6.48
N VAL A 38 -3.24 4.12 -7.16
CA VAL A 38 -3.08 4.48 -8.58
C VAL A 38 -1.91 5.43 -8.78
N ALA A 39 -1.78 6.46 -7.94
CA ALA A 39 -0.65 7.39 -8.01
C ALA A 39 0.70 6.68 -7.83
N ALA A 40 0.79 5.72 -6.90
CA ALA A 40 1.99 4.92 -6.70
C ALA A 40 2.37 4.13 -7.96
N TRP A 41 1.39 3.47 -8.61
CA TRP A 41 1.63 2.74 -9.86
C TRP A 41 2.05 3.65 -11.02
N VAL A 42 1.43 4.83 -11.15
CA VAL A 42 1.81 5.82 -12.16
C VAL A 42 3.26 6.28 -11.96
N MET A 43 3.68 6.56 -10.72
CA MET A 43 5.07 6.92 -10.43
C MET A 43 6.05 5.81 -10.78
N VAL A 44 5.74 4.56 -10.42
CA VAL A 44 6.58 3.41 -10.76
C VAL A 44 6.74 3.28 -12.28
N LEU A 45 5.65 3.38 -13.05
CA LEU A 45 5.71 3.32 -14.52
C LEU A 45 6.50 4.49 -15.11
N LEU A 46 6.34 5.70 -14.57
CA LEU A 46 7.08 6.89 -14.99
C LEU A 46 8.59 6.72 -14.81
N LEU A 47 9.04 6.07 -13.74
CA LEU A 47 10.47 5.79 -13.52
C LEU A 47 10.96 4.62 -14.36
N LEU A 48 10.17 3.56 -14.50
CA LEU A 48 10.57 2.36 -15.24
C LEU A 48 10.70 2.64 -16.74
N TRP A 49 9.82 3.46 -17.34
CA TRP A 49 9.85 3.74 -18.76
C TRP A 49 11.22 4.26 -19.27
N PRO A 50 11.77 5.38 -18.78
CA PRO A 50 13.07 5.87 -19.21
C PRO A 50 14.23 4.97 -18.75
N ALA A 51 14.07 4.25 -17.64
CA ALA A 51 15.09 3.31 -17.17
C ALA A 51 15.24 2.11 -18.12
N LEU A 52 14.13 1.60 -18.65
CA LEU A 52 14.13 0.52 -19.64
C LEU A 52 14.71 1.00 -20.98
N GLU A 53 14.31 2.19 -21.46
CA GLU A 53 14.90 2.81 -22.65
C GLU A 53 16.42 2.96 -22.49
N GLY A 54 16.88 3.55 -21.38
CA GLY A 54 18.31 3.72 -21.10
C GLY A 54 19.06 2.38 -21.01
N LEU A 55 18.44 1.36 -20.41
CA LEU A 55 19.01 0.02 -20.33
C LEU A 55 19.18 -0.61 -21.72
N MET A 56 18.18 -0.48 -22.59
CA MET A 56 18.27 -0.98 -23.97
C MET A 56 19.40 -0.29 -24.75
N TYR A 57 19.49 1.05 -24.69
CA TYR A 57 20.58 1.80 -25.31
C TYR A 57 21.96 1.37 -24.82
N LEU A 58 22.10 1.09 -23.52
CA LEU A 58 23.37 0.65 -22.94
C LEU A 58 23.78 -0.74 -23.46
N ILE A 59 22.82 -1.65 -23.63
CA ILE A 59 23.07 -3.00 -24.15
C ILE A 59 23.49 -2.95 -25.63
N GLU A 60 22.90 -2.06 -26.43
CA GLU A 60 23.26 -1.92 -27.85
C GLU A 60 24.63 -1.26 -28.07
N LEU A 61 25.12 -0.48 -27.09
CA LEU A 61 26.44 0.18 -27.13
C LEU A 61 27.60 -0.75 -26.74
N LEU A 62 27.33 -1.87 -26.06
CA LEU A 62 28.32 -2.82 -25.53
C LEU A 62 28.69 -3.91 -26.55
#